data_AF-A0A3C2DAT6-F1
#
_entry.id   AF-A0A3C2DAT6-F1
#
_cell.length_a   1.000
_cell.length_b   1.000
_cell.length_c   1.000
_cell.angle_alpha   90.00
_cell.angle_beta   90.00
_cell.angle_gamma   90.00
#
_symmetry.space_group_name_H-M   'P 1'
#
loop_
_entity.id
_entity.type
_entity.pdbx_description
1 polymer ?
#
loop_
_entity_poly.entity_id
_entity_poly.type
_entity_poly.pdbx_seq_one_letter_code
_entity_poly.pdbx_strand_id
1 'polypeptide(L)' 'MRILVTNDDGISSPGLHALVVAVAEAGYEPVVAAP' A
#
# COMPACT_ATOMS: atom_id res chain seq x y z
N MET A 1 -5.99 11.89 5.30
CA MET A 1 -6.28 10.75 6.21
C MET A 1 -5.22 9.68 5.96
N ARG A 2 -4.75 8.99 7.00
CA ARG A 2 -3.77 7.90 6.88
C ARG A 2 -4.47 6.56 6.67
N ILE A 3 -3.94 5.74 5.75
CA ILE A 3 -4.47 4.40 5.45
C ILE A 3 -3.36 3.36 5.61
N LEU A 4 -3.60 2.34 6.42
CA LEU A 4 -2.73 1.16 6.49
C LEU A 4 -3.00 0.25 5.30
N VAL A 5 -1.95 -0.08 4.55
CA VAL A 5 -1.98 -0.99 3.40
C VAL A 5 -1.08 -2.18 3.71
N THR A 6 -1.61 -3.39 3.51
CA THR A 6 -0.93 -4.67 3.79
C THR A 6 -1.36 -5.71 2.75
N ASN A 7 -0.57 -6.76 2.60
CA ASN A 7 -0.94 -8.00 1.92
C ASN A 7 -0.17 -9.19 2.55
N ASP A 8 -0.44 -10.40 2.08
CA ASP A 8 0.23 -11.64 2.47
C ASP A 8 1.32 -12.10 1.50
N ASP A 9 1.37 -11.57 0.26
CA ASP A 9 2.44 -11.91 -0.71
C ASP A 9 3.82 -11.29 -0.36
N GLY A 10 3.86 -10.35 0.58
CA GLY A 10 5.09 -9.71 1.07
C GLY A 10 5.37 -8.31 0.52
N ILE A 11 6.31 -7.60 1.17
CA ILE A 11 6.62 -6.19 0.96
C ILE A 11 7.12 -5.86 -0.45
N SER A 12 7.68 -6.84 -1.15
CA SER A 12 8.16 -6.70 -2.53
C SER A 12 7.11 -7.08 -3.59
N SER A 13 5.88 -7.43 -3.18
CA SER A 13 4.83 -7.80 -4.12
C SER A 13 4.49 -6.64 -5.05
N PRO A 14 4.50 -6.84 -6.38
CA PRO A 14 4.15 -5.79 -7.34
C PRO A 14 2.70 -5.29 -7.14
N GLY A 15 1.80 -6.17 -6.67
CA GLY A 15 0.43 -5.80 -6.35
C GLY A 15 0.32 -4.84 -5.16
N LEU A 16 1.13 -5.04 -4.11
CA LEU A 16 1.19 -4.14 -2.96
C LEU A 16 1.68 -2.75 -3.39
N HIS A 17 2.73 -2.69 -4.19
CA HIS A 17 3.25 -1.42 -4.71
C HIS A 17 2.20 -0.68 -5.57
N ALA A 18 1.49 -1.39 -6.45
CA ALA A 18 0.43 -0.79 -7.26
C ALA A 18 -0.71 -0.22 -6.41
N LEU A 19 -1.12 -0.94 -5.36
CA LEU A 19 -2.16 -0.47 -4.45
C LEU A 19 -1.73 0.77 -3.65
N VAL A 20 -0.48 0.82 -3.19
CA VAL A 20 0.07 1.98 -2.48
C VAL A 20 0.03 3.23 -3.36
N VAL A 21 0.39 3.10 -4.65
CA VAL A 21 0.30 4.20 -5.62
C VAL A 21 -1.14 4.66 -5.79
N ALA A 22 -2.09 3.73 -5.99
CA ALA A 22 -3.50 4.09 -6.15
C ALA A 22 -4.08 4.81 -4.91
N VAL A 23 -3.68 4.40 -3.70
CA VAL A 23 -4.08 5.08 -2.45
C VAL A 23 -3.52 6.50 -2.38
N ALA A 24 -2.28 6.71 -2.81
CA ALA A 24 -1.67 8.04 -2.87
C ALA A 24 -2.35 8.94 -3.92
N GLU A 25 -2.65 8.40 -5.11
CA GLU A 25 -3.36 9.12 -6.19
C GLU A 25 -4.79 9.50 -5.79
N ALA A 26 -5.43 8.72 -4.91
CA ALA A 26 -6.73 9.04 -4.32
C ALA A 26 -6.66 10.14 -3.24
N GLY A 27 -5.48 10.70 -2.95
CA GLY A 27 -5.30 11.81 -2.01
C GLY A 27 -5.14 11.38 -0.54
N TYR A 28 -4.87 10.10 -0.28
CA TYR A 28 -4.59 9.59 1.06
C TYR A 28 -3.08 9.45 1.33
N GLU A 29 -2.70 9.37 2.60
CA GLU A 29 -1.32 9.08 3.01
C GLU A 29 -1.22 7.58 3.33
N PRO A 30 -0.65 6.75 2.44
CA PRO A 30 -0.47 5.32 2.71
C PRO A 30 0.64 5.07 3.74
N VAL A 31 0.38 4.13 4.65
CA VAL A 31 1.35 3.52 5.55
C VAL A 31 1.40 2.04 5.24
N VAL A 32 2.59 1.50 4.95
CA VAL A 32 2.74 0.12 4.47
C VAL A 32 3.33 -0.76 5.56
N ALA A 33 2.73 -1.93 5.77
CA ALA A 33 3.30 -3.01 6.56
C ALA A 33 2.95 -4.34 5.89
N ALA A 34 3.95 -5.17 5.62
CA ALA A 34 3.78 -6.49 5.01
C ALA A 34 4.97 -7.40 5.41
N PRO A 35 4.85 -8.74 5.28
CA PRO A 35 5.94 -9.69 5.49
C PRO A 35 7.16 -9.48 4.59
#